data_AF-A0A7C9E7V3-F1
#
_entry.id   AF-A0A7C9E7V3-F1
#
_cell.length_a   1.000
_cell.length_b   1.000
_cell.length_c   1.000
_cell.angle_alpha   90.00
_cell.angle_beta   90.00
_cell.angle_gamma   90.00
#
_symmetry.space_group_name_H-M   'P 1'
#
loop_
_entity.id
_entity.type
_entity.pdbx_description
1 polymer ?
#
loop_
_entity_poly.entity_id
_entity_poly.type
_entity_poly.pdbx_seq_one_letter_code
_entity_poly.pdbx_strand_id
1 'polypeptide(L)'
;VNIKDTISERLRESLFKKTVDEVFSSGTGDFDEEEVYEKIPADLGINAEKAKGIVHELARSRLANSLVQTVALLRQRNRAGVVSTLNDLLACEKAVNSEPLSWDVPEELMDLFAIYMKSDQAPEKLSRLQYLLGISDSAIAALKEVGDKVTDAGGDEAEEFVF
;
A
#
# COMPACT_ATOMS: atom_id res chain seq x y z
N VAL A 1 -16.26 33.08 8.19
CA VAL A 1 -16.63 32.89 6.78
C VAL A 1 -17.07 31.44 6.62
N ASN A 2 -18.31 31.18 6.23
CA ASN A 2 -18.86 29.82 6.16
C ASN A 2 -18.53 29.24 4.78
N ILE A 3 -17.47 28.41 4.70
CA ILE A 3 -16.94 27.82 3.45
C ILE A 3 -18.04 27.09 2.66
N LYS A 4 -19.05 26.56 3.36
CA LYS A 4 -20.19 25.81 2.81
C LYS A 4 -21.08 26.65 1.89
N ASP A 5 -21.08 27.97 2.05
CA ASP A 5 -21.93 28.90 1.28
C ASP A 5 -21.16 29.57 0.12
N THR A 6 -19.83 29.67 0.23
CA THR A 6 -18.99 30.38 -0.75
C THR A 6 -18.40 29.46 -1.82
N ILE A 7 -18.42 28.13 -1.60
CA ILE A 7 -17.77 27.15 -2.48
C ILE A 7 -18.79 26.14 -3.01
N SER A 8 -18.79 25.96 -4.34
CA SER A 8 -19.65 24.99 -5.02
C SER A 8 -19.40 23.56 -4.53
N GLU A 9 -20.45 22.73 -4.51
CA GLU A 9 -20.36 21.33 -4.08
C GLU A 9 -19.29 20.55 -4.88
N ARG A 10 -19.19 20.80 -6.20
CA ARG A 10 -18.16 20.21 -7.06
C ARG A 10 -16.73 20.52 -6.61
N LEU A 11 -16.47 21.74 -6.15
CA LEU A 11 -15.14 22.10 -5.68
C LEU A 11 -14.85 21.46 -4.31
N ARG A 12 -15.86 21.36 -3.42
CA ARG A 12 -15.73 20.65 -2.13
C ARG A 12 -15.43 19.16 -2.35
N GLU A 13 -16.13 18.51 -3.29
CA GLU A 13 -15.84 17.13 -3.69
C GLU A 13 -14.44 16.95 -4.29
N SER A 14 -14.01 17.87 -5.16
CA SER A 14 -12.67 17.82 -5.76
C SER A 14 -11.57 17.96 -4.70
N LEU A 15 -11.76 18.86 -3.73
CA LEU A 15 -10.85 19.00 -2.59
C LEU A 15 -10.81 17.72 -1.75
N PHE A 16 -11.97 17.14 -1.44
CA PHE A 16 -12.06 15.88 -0.71
C PHE A 16 -11.33 14.75 -1.44
N LYS A 17 -11.56 14.59 -2.74
CA LYS A 17 -10.86 13.60 -3.58
C LYS A 17 -9.35 13.77 -3.51
N LYS A 18 -8.87 15.02 -3.59
CA LYS A 18 -7.43 15.31 -3.52
C LYS A 18 -6.84 14.99 -2.15
N THR A 19 -7.52 15.34 -1.07
CA THR A 19 -7.07 15.01 0.29
C THR A 19 -6.99 13.50 0.50
N VAL A 20 -8.02 12.75 0.07
CA VAL A 20 -8.02 11.28 0.14
C VAL A 20 -6.89 10.67 -0.71
N ASP A 21 -6.63 11.24 -1.88
CA ASP A 21 -5.54 10.81 -2.77
C ASP A 21 -4.15 11.04 -2.14
N GLU A 22 -3.97 12.15 -1.42
CA GLU A 22 -2.76 12.45 -0.66
C GLU A 22 -2.57 11.48 0.52
N VAL A 23 -3.65 11.14 1.24
CA VAL A 23 -3.62 10.14 2.33
C VAL A 23 -3.15 8.78 1.80
N PHE A 24 -3.73 8.33 0.68
CA PHE A 24 -3.35 7.07 0.03
C PHE A 24 -1.95 7.08 -0.61
N SER A 25 -1.32 8.24 -0.75
CA SER A 25 0.02 8.38 -1.36
C SER A 25 1.06 8.89 -0.36
N SER A 26 0.77 8.79 0.95
CA SER A 26 1.60 9.34 2.01
C SER A 26 2.84 8.48 2.33
N GLY A 27 2.89 7.24 1.87
CA GLY A 27 3.97 6.28 2.10
C GLY A 27 3.96 5.65 3.49
N THR A 28 3.04 6.05 4.38
CA THR A 28 2.98 5.59 5.77
C THR A 28 2.15 4.31 5.94
N GLY A 29 1.18 4.11 5.05
CA GLY A 29 0.19 3.04 5.13
C GLY A 29 -0.80 3.23 6.27
N ASP A 30 -0.87 4.44 6.83
CA ASP A 30 -1.83 4.81 7.84
C ASP A 30 -3.10 5.33 7.16
N PHE A 31 -4.24 4.75 7.54
CA PHE A 31 -5.55 5.17 7.09
C PHE A 31 -6.44 5.32 8.31
N ASP A 32 -6.70 6.58 8.68
CA ASP A 32 -7.62 6.96 9.76
C ASP A 32 -9.04 7.07 9.20
N GLU A 33 -9.86 6.07 9.54
CA GLU A 33 -11.25 5.99 9.10
C GLU A 33 -12.11 7.15 9.64
N GLU A 34 -11.86 7.60 10.88
CA GLU A 34 -12.62 8.69 11.49
C GLU A 34 -12.29 10.02 10.80
N GLU A 35 -11.01 10.25 10.52
CA GLU A 35 -10.57 11.46 9.83
C GLU A 35 -11.13 11.52 8.40
N VAL A 36 -11.01 10.42 7.65
CA VAL A 36 -11.38 10.35 6.23
C VAL A 36 -12.89 10.26 6.00
N TYR A 37 -13.64 9.54 6.85
CA TYR A 37 -15.07 9.36 6.68
C TYR A 37 -15.94 10.36 7.44
N GLU A 38 -15.43 10.97 8.50
CA GLU A 38 -16.23 11.85 9.37
C GLU A 38 -15.71 13.28 9.41
N LYS A 39 -14.46 13.51 9.83
CA LYS A 39 -13.94 14.88 10.05
C LYS A 39 -13.83 15.67 8.76
N ILE A 40 -13.09 15.16 7.78
CA ILE A 40 -12.86 15.87 6.51
C ILE A 40 -14.19 16.10 5.75
N PRO A 41 -15.09 15.11 5.60
CA PRO A 41 -16.40 15.34 4.99
C PRO A 41 -17.26 16.34 5.76
N ALA A 42 -17.26 16.33 7.10
CA ALA A 42 -18.05 17.26 7.91
C ALA A 42 -17.56 18.71 7.75
N ASP A 43 -16.25 18.92 7.69
CA ASP A 43 -15.62 20.21 7.44
C ASP A 43 -15.96 20.74 6.04
N LEU A 44 -15.90 19.87 5.03
CA LEU A 44 -16.26 20.18 3.65
C LEU A 44 -17.79 20.19 3.42
N GLY A 45 -18.61 19.83 4.40
CA GLY A 45 -20.06 19.75 4.26
C GLY A 45 -20.51 18.75 3.19
N ILE A 46 -19.80 17.62 3.07
CA ILE A 46 -20.11 16.49 2.21
C ILE A 46 -20.84 15.45 3.05
N ASN A 47 -21.84 14.79 2.46
CA ASN A 47 -22.55 13.70 3.11
C ASN A 47 -21.63 12.47 3.27
N ALA A 48 -21.67 11.82 4.44
CA ALA A 48 -20.81 10.68 4.78
C ALA A 48 -20.97 9.48 3.83
N GLU A 49 -22.17 9.18 3.34
CA GLU A 49 -22.40 8.10 2.36
C GLU A 49 -21.72 8.41 1.02
N LYS A 50 -21.80 9.67 0.58
CA LYS A 50 -21.13 10.14 -0.63
C LYS A 50 -19.61 10.14 -0.47
N ALA A 51 -19.12 10.54 0.70
CA ALA A 51 -17.70 10.48 1.04
C ALA A 51 -17.17 9.04 1.02
N LYS A 52 -17.89 8.08 1.62
CA LYS A 52 -17.57 6.64 1.56
C LYS A 52 -17.50 6.14 0.12
N GLY A 53 -18.48 6.49 -0.72
CA GLY A 53 -18.47 6.13 -2.13
C GLY A 53 -17.22 6.64 -2.87
N ILE A 54 -16.86 7.91 -2.67
CA ILE A 54 -15.67 8.53 -3.26
C ILE A 54 -14.39 7.82 -2.81
N VAL A 55 -14.25 7.57 -1.50
CA VAL A 55 -13.06 6.92 -0.93
C VAL A 55 -12.92 5.49 -1.45
N HIS A 56 -14.00 4.71 -1.48
CA HIS A 56 -13.98 3.34 -1.98
C HIS A 56 -13.62 3.26 -3.47
N GLU A 57 -14.15 4.19 -4.28
CA GLU A 57 -13.83 4.28 -5.71
C GLU A 57 -12.35 4.63 -5.92
N LEU A 58 -11.85 5.63 -5.20
CA LEU A 58 -10.45 6.05 -5.24
C LEU A 58 -9.52 4.91 -4.81
N ALA A 59 -9.81 4.29 -3.68
CA ALA A 59 -9.01 3.21 -3.14
C ALA A 59 -8.99 2.00 -4.07
N ARG A 60 -10.12 1.59 -4.67
CA ARG A 60 -10.16 0.48 -5.64
C ARG A 60 -9.34 0.78 -6.88
N SER A 61 -9.46 1.99 -7.43
CA SER A 61 -8.66 2.43 -8.58
C SER A 61 -7.17 2.48 -8.24
N ARG A 62 -6.83 2.99 -7.05
CA ARG A 62 -5.46 3.10 -6.58
C ARG A 62 -4.83 1.75 -6.29
N LEU A 63 -5.56 0.79 -5.73
CA LEU A 63 -5.02 -0.50 -5.29
C LEU A 63 -4.35 -1.27 -6.45
N ALA A 64 -5.02 -1.38 -7.60
CA ALA A 64 -4.44 -2.01 -8.80
C ALA A 64 -3.25 -1.21 -9.36
N ASN A 65 -3.36 0.13 -9.38
CA ASN A 65 -2.30 1.00 -9.87
C ASN A 65 -1.06 1.00 -8.97
N SER A 66 -1.23 0.90 -7.65
CA SER A 66 -0.16 0.82 -6.67
C SER A 66 0.61 -0.49 -6.80
N LEU A 67 -0.06 -1.62 -7.10
CA LEU A 67 0.64 -2.87 -7.38
C LEU A 67 1.52 -2.77 -8.63
N VAL A 68 0.96 -2.25 -9.74
CA VAL A 68 1.72 -2.02 -10.98
C VAL A 68 2.94 -1.12 -10.72
N GLN A 69 2.76 -0.03 -9.97
CA GLN A 69 3.84 0.88 -9.61
C GLN A 69 4.90 0.20 -8.74
N THR A 70 4.48 -0.59 -7.75
CA THR A 70 5.39 -1.31 -6.86
C THR A 70 6.25 -2.30 -7.65
N VAL A 71 5.66 -3.05 -8.58
CA VAL A 71 6.40 -3.97 -9.46
C VAL A 71 7.33 -3.21 -10.41
N ALA A 72 6.90 -2.06 -10.94
CA ALA A 72 7.77 -1.21 -11.75
C ALA A 72 9.00 -0.72 -10.95
N LEU A 73 8.79 -0.31 -9.69
CA LEU A 73 9.88 0.11 -8.78
C LEU A 73 10.81 -1.05 -8.41
N LEU A 74 10.27 -2.26 -8.26
CA LEU A 74 11.07 -3.48 -8.07
C LEU A 74 12.03 -3.68 -9.25
N ARG A 75 11.53 -3.61 -10.50
CA ARG A 75 12.34 -3.73 -11.72
C ARG A 75 13.39 -2.61 -11.85
N GLN A 76 13.08 -1.43 -11.33
CA GLN A 76 14.02 -0.30 -11.23
C GLN A 76 15.02 -0.45 -10.07
N ARG A 77 14.95 -1.54 -9.28
CA ARG A 77 15.75 -1.78 -8.07
C ARG A 77 15.60 -0.68 -7.01
N ASN A 78 14.49 0.07 -7.04
CA ASN A 78 14.19 1.14 -6.09
C ASN A 78 13.51 0.58 -4.84
N ARG A 79 14.31 0.00 -3.93
CA ARG A 79 13.80 -0.64 -2.70
C ARG A 79 13.04 0.32 -1.79
N ALA A 80 13.51 1.55 -1.65
CA ALA A 80 12.85 2.55 -0.80
C ALA A 80 11.47 2.93 -1.35
N GLY A 81 11.37 3.12 -2.68
CA GLY A 81 10.10 3.34 -3.36
C GLY A 81 9.15 2.16 -3.20
N VAL A 82 9.65 0.92 -3.34
CA VAL A 82 8.85 -0.30 -3.13
C VAL A 82 8.21 -0.31 -1.75
N VAL A 83 8.96 -0.06 -0.67
CA VAL A 83 8.41 -0.06 0.69
C VAL A 83 7.35 1.02 0.87
N SER A 84 7.60 2.23 0.35
CA SER A 84 6.63 3.32 0.41
C SER A 84 5.34 2.98 -0.34
N THR A 85 5.43 2.49 -1.57
CA THR A 85 4.24 2.17 -2.38
C THR A 85 3.51 0.92 -1.86
N LEU A 86 4.20 -0.02 -1.20
CA LEU A 86 3.56 -1.13 -0.49
C LEU A 86 2.75 -0.63 0.72
N ASN A 87 3.26 0.36 1.44
CA ASN A 87 2.50 1.00 2.52
C ASN A 87 1.25 1.70 1.96
N ASP A 88 1.37 2.46 0.87
CA ASP A 88 0.23 3.08 0.17
C ASP A 88 -0.84 2.05 -0.23
N LEU A 89 -0.38 0.89 -0.72
CA LEU A 89 -1.25 -0.22 -1.07
C LEU A 89 -2.01 -0.76 0.14
N LEU A 90 -1.36 -0.92 1.30
CA LEU A 90 -2.02 -1.34 2.54
C LEU A 90 -3.05 -0.32 3.05
N ALA A 91 -2.78 0.98 2.91
CA ALA A 91 -3.77 2.02 3.23
C ALA A 91 -5.01 1.92 2.32
N CYS A 92 -4.80 1.72 1.02
CA CYS A 92 -5.91 1.51 0.07
C CYS A 92 -6.71 0.26 0.39
N GLU A 93 -6.05 -0.82 0.80
CA GLU A 93 -6.74 -2.06 1.15
C GLU A 93 -7.59 -1.90 2.40
N LYS A 94 -7.07 -1.26 3.46
CA LYS A 94 -7.83 -0.98 4.68
C LYS A 94 -9.12 -0.19 4.41
N ALA A 95 -9.12 0.68 3.40
CA ALA A 95 -10.30 1.45 3.02
C ALA A 95 -11.39 0.62 2.30
N VAL A 96 -11.03 -0.49 1.64
CA VAL A 96 -11.97 -1.25 0.77
C VAL A 96 -12.23 -2.68 1.29
N ASN A 97 -11.40 -3.20 2.20
CA ASN A 97 -11.34 -4.62 2.58
C ASN A 97 -11.26 -5.52 1.33
N SER A 98 -10.20 -5.33 0.54
CA SER A 98 -10.09 -5.93 -0.80
C SER A 98 -9.77 -7.42 -0.77
N GLU A 99 -10.18 -8.11 -1.84
CA GLU A 99 -9.74 -9.47 -2.15
C GLU A 99 -8.25 -9.52 -2.52
N PRO A 100 -7.61 -10.70 -2.44
CA PRO A 100 -6.21 -10.89 -2.82
C PRO A 100 -5.95 -10.41 -4.25
N LEU A 101 -4.80 -9.76 -4.44
CA LEU A 101 -4.41 -9.27 -5.74
C LEU A 101 -3.93 -10.40 -6.64
N SER A 102 -4.41 -10.38 -7.88
CA SER A 102 -3.90 -11.26 -8.94
C SER A 102 -2.78 -10.54 -9.69
N TRP A 103 -1.63 -11.18 -9.81
CA TRP A 103 -0.51 -10.71 -10.62
C TRP A 103 0.03 -11.86 -11.48
N ASP A 104 0.41 -11.55 -12.72
CA ASP A 104 0.83 -12.56 -13.69
C ASP A 104 2.15 -13.26 -13.32
N VAL A 105 3.02 -12.59 -12.55
CA VAL A 105 4.36 -13.09 -12.20
C VAL A 105 4.47 -13.30 -10.69
N PRO A 106 4.22 -14.51 -10.15
CA PRO A 106 4.23 -14.75 -8.72
C PRO A 106 5.60 -14.54 -8.06
N GLU A 107 6.69 -14.70 -8.81
CA GLU A 107 8.07 -14.43 -8.34
C GLU A 107 8.27 -12.96 -7.96
N GLU A 108 7.70 -12.03 -8.74
CA GLU A 108 7.78 -10.60 -8.42
C GLU A 108 7.06 -10.30 -7.10
N LEU A 109 5.96 -10.99 -6.80
CA LEU A 109 5.26 -10.82 -5.52
C LEU A 109 6.10 -11.32 -4.35
N MET A 110 6.83 -12.43 -4.52
CA MET A 110 7.76 -12.93 -3.51
C MET A 110 8.91 -11.95 -3.26
N ASP A 111 9.47 -11.36 -4.31
CA ASP A 111 10.53 -10.36 -4.20
C ASP A 111 10.06 -9.10 -3.48
N LEU A 112 8.83 -8.64 -3.77
CA LEU A 112 8.21 -7.52 -3.07
C LEU A 112 8.08 -7.81 -1.57
N PHE A 113 7.56 -8.99 -1.23
CA PHE A 113 7.43 -9.41 0.16
C PHE A 113 8.78 -9.53 0.87
N ALA A 114 9.79 -10.07 0.19
CA ALA A 114 11.15 -10.20 0.74
C ALA A 114 11.80 -8.84 1.03
N ILE A 115 11.62 -7.85 0.14
CA ILE A 115 12.10 -6.47 0.37
C ILE A 115 11.40 -5.86 1.57
N TYR A 116 10.07 -6.01 1.63
CA TYR A 116 9.27 -5.45 2.71
C TYR A 116 9.60 -6.08 4.07
N MET A 117 9.80 -7.39 4.13
CA MET A 117 10.26 -8.10 5.33
C MET A 117 11.64 -7.63 5.81
N LYS A 118 12.57 -7.33 4.89
CA LYS A 118 13.91 -6.79 5.22
C LYS A 118 13.89 -5.34 5.71
N SER A 119 12.77 -4.63 5.57
CA SER A 119 12.62 -3.22 5.95
C SER A 119 12.06 -2.99 7.36
N ASP A 120 12.10 -4.00 8.24
CA ASP A 120 11.70 -3.92 9.67
C ASP A 120 10.28 -3.32 9.84
N GLN A 121 9.33 -3.82 9.04
CA GLN A 121 7.95 -3.37 9.10
C GLN A 121 7.18 -4.09 10.22
N ALA A 122 6.14 -3.43 10.74
CA ALA A 122 5.30 -4.00 11.79
C ALA A 122 4.76 -5.38 11.38
N PRO A 123 4.73 -6.37 12.29
CA PRO A 123 4.31 -7.74 11.97
C PRO A 123 2.87 -7.80 11.43
N GLU A 124 2.00 -6.90 11.88
CA GLU A 124 0.62 -6.78 11.38
C GLU A 124 0.58 -6.41 9.88
N LYS A 125 1.45 -5.48 9.45
CA LYS A 125 1.57 -5.08 8.04
C LYS A 125 2.14 -6.22 7.19
N LEU A 126 3.09 -6.98 7.72
CA LEU A 126 3.64 -8.17 7.05
C LEU A 126 2.55 -9.23 6.82
N SER A 127 1.79 -9.58 7.86
CA SER A 127 0.70 -10.56 7.75
C SER A 127 -0.39 -10.09 6.78
N ARG A 128 -0.71 -8.78 6.78
CA ARG A 128 -1.70 -8.24 5.84
C ARG A 128 -1.21 -8.27 4.41
N LEU A 129 0.04 -7.86 4.16
CA LEU A 129 0.64 -7.91 2.84
C LEU A 129 0.74 -9.35 2.31
N GLN A 130 1.11 -10.30 3.16
CA GLN A 130 1.13 -11.73 2.81
C GLN A 130 -0.23 -12.20 2.28
N TYR A 131 -1.30 -11.91 3.03
CA TYR A 131 -2.66 -12.29 2.63
C TYR A 131 -3.04 -11.66 1.29
N LEU A 132 -2.70 -10.39 1.12
CA LEU A 132 -3.02 -9.61 -0.06
C LEU A 132 -2.30 -10.08 -1.31
N LEU A 133 -1.02 -10.45 -1.18
CA LEU A 133 -0.22 -11.02 -2.27
C LEU A 133 -0.51 -12.50 -2.52
N GLY A 134 -1.35 -13.13 -1.69
CA GLY A 134 -1.69 -14.55 -1.83
C GLY A 134 -0.52 -15.50 -1.56
N ILE A 135 0.46 -15.09 -0.75
CA ILE A 135 1.67 -15.89 -0.48
C ILE A 135 1.37 -16.89 0.65
N SER A 136 1.70 -18.16 0.41
CA SER A 136 1.53 -19.22 1.41
C SER A 136 2.57 -19.15 2.53
N ASP A 137 2.21 -19.59 3.74
CA ASP A 137 3.11 -19.64 4.89
C ASP A 137 4.38 -20.45 4.61
N SER A 138 4.28 -21.50 3.79
CA SER A 138 5.42 -22.33 3.37
C SER A 138 6.41 -21.56 2.50
N ALA A 139 5.94 -20.68 1.61
CA ALA A 139 6.80 -19.86 0.77
C ALA A 139 7.55 -18.81 1.59
N ILE A 140 6.90 -18.25 2.62
CA ILE A 140 7.54 -17.31 3.54
C ILE A 140 8.57 -17.99 4.42
N ALA A 141 8.28 -19.20 4.91
CA ALA A 141 9.25 -19.98 5.67
C ALA A 141 10.52 -20.24 4.84
N ALA A 142 10.37 -20.61 3.56
CA ALA A 142 11.50 -20.78 2.65
C ALA A 142 12.27 -19.47 2.40
N LEU A 143 11.58 -18.34 2.22
CA LEU A 143 12.20 -17.02 2.08
C LEU A 143 12.97 -16.59 3.32
N LYS A 144 12.44 -16.88 4.52
CA LYS A 144 13.13 -16.62 5.79
C LYS A 144 14.36 -17.50 5.94
N GLU A 145 14.26 -18.79 5.60
CA GLU A 145 15.39 -19.71 5.68
C GLU A 145 16.54 -19.33 4.73
N VAL A 146 16.22 -18.86 3.52
CA VAL A 146 17.23 -18.34 2.57
C VAL A 146 17.80 -17.01 3.05
N GLY A 147 16.97 -16.11 3.59
CA GLY A 147 17.43 -14.84 4.15
C GLY A 147 18.36 -15.02 5.35
N ASP A 148 18.05 -15.97 6.22
CA ASP A 148 18.81 -16.31 7.43
C ASP A 148 20.13 -17.01 7.09
N LYS A 149 20.14 -17.90 6.09
CA LYS A 149 21.37 -18.52 5.58
C LYS A 149 22.33 -17.51 4.97
N VAL A 150 21.84 -16.45 4.32
CA VAL A 150 22.70 -15.38 3.77
C VAL A 150 23.28 -14.49 4.87
N THR A 151 22.59 -14.34 6.02
CA THR A 151 23.12 -13.59 7.17
C THR A 151 24.04 -14.43 8.07
N ASP A 152 23.82 -15.75 8.16
CA ASP A 152 24.69 -16.67 8.92
C ASP A 152 25.95 -17.08 8.14
N ALA A 153 25.89 -17.08 6.80
CA ALA A 153 27.05 -17.21 5.92
C ALA A 153 27.88 -15.91 5.79
N GLY A 154 27.78 -15.01 6.77
CA GLY A 154 28.59 -13.79 6.91
C GLY A 154 30.02 -14.05 7.38
N GLY A 155 30.62 -15.15 6.93
CA GLY A 155 32.04 -15.47 7.03
C GLY A 155 32.42 -16.26 5.78
N ASP A 156 32.85 -15.53 4.74
CA ASP A 156 33.32 -16.03 3.45
C ASP A 156 32.27 -16.77 2.58
N GLU A 157 31.73 -16.10 1.56
CA GLU A 157 32.17 -16.26 0.16
C GLU A 157 31.29 -15.38 -0.75
N ALA A 158 31.95 -14.46 -1.46
CA ALA A 158 31.32 -13.63 -2.47
C ALA A 158 31.00 -14.49 -3.70
N GLU A 159 29.72 -14.72 -3.98
CA GLU A 159 29.29 -15.17 -5.31
C GLU A 159 28.58 -14.04 -6.05
N GLU A 160 29.27 -13.61 -7.11
CA GLU A 160 28.89 -12.71 -8.18
C GLU A 160 27.67 -13.26 -8.93
N PHE A 161 26.48 -12.68 -8.73
CA PHE A 161 25.37 -12.89 -9.65
C PHE A 161 25.54 -11.99 -10.87
N VAL A 162 26.11 -12.55 -11.93
CA VAL A 162 26.02 -12.05 -13.30
C VAL A 162 24.58 -12.23 -13.79
N PHE A 163 23.97 -11.15 -14.28
CA PHE A 163 22.74 -11.17 -15.07
C PHE A 163 23.09 -11.23 -16.56
#